data_AF-A0A087SV00-F1
#
_entry.id   AF-A0A087SV00-F1
#
_cell.length_a   1.000
_cell.length_b   1.000
_cell.length_c   1.000
_cell.angle_alpha   90.00
_cell.angle_beta   90.00
_cell.angle_gamma   90.00
#
_symmetry.space_group_name_H-M   'P 1'
#
loop_
_entity.id
_entity.type
_entity.pdbx_description
1 polymer ?
#
loop_
_entity_poly.entity_id
_entity_poly.type
_entity_poly.pdbx_seq_one_letter_code
_entity_poly.pdbx_strand_id
1 'polypeptide(L)' 'MLKGKCTYKEDYLKECKFIRKGRHVEEVECTVCISFISIRLGGRADIKDHLAYRVEKAYLQHINCKF' A
#
# COMPACT_ATOMS: atom_id res chain seq x y z
N MET A 1 -19.72 -14.68 3.27
CA MET A 1 -19.05 -13.72 4.17
C MET A 1 -18.84 -12.43 3.41
N LEU A 2 -19.48 -11.33 3.80
CA LEU A 2 -19.18 -10.01 3.23
C LEU A 2 -17.71 -9.72 3.56
N LYS A 3 -16.80 -9.84 2.57
CA LYS A 3 -15.41 -9.40 2.70
C LYS A 3 -15.47 -7.94 3.13
N GLY A 4 -15.19 -7.69 4.41
CA GLY A 4 -15.31 -6.37 5.02
C GLY A 4 -14.45 -5.39 4.24
N LYS A 5 -15.03 -4.24 3.88
CA LYS A 5 -14.29 -3.15 3.24
C LYS A 5 -13.11 -2.78 4.13
N CYS A 6 -11.90 -2.99 3.64
CA CYS A 6 -10.68 -2.60 4.35
C CYS A 6 -10.48 -1.09 4.19
N THR A 7 -10.29 -0.41 5.30
CA THR A 7 -9.98 1.01 5.34
C THR A 7 -8.51 1.23 5.67
N TYR A 8 -8.03 2.40 5.27
CA TYR A 8 -6.69 2.88 5.55
C TYR A 8 -6.45 2.92 7.05
N LYS A 9 -5.33 2.34 7.47
CA LYS A 9 -4.84 2.39 8.83
C LYS A 9 -3.51 3.13 8.85
N GLU A 10 -3.34 4.01 9.84
CA GLU A 10 -2.07 4.75 10.03
C GLU A 10 -0.88 3.81 10.27
N ASP A 11 -1.13 2.59 10.74
CA ASP A 11 -0.09 1.58 10.91
C ASP A 11 0.62 1.22 9.58
N TYR A 12 -0.05 1.38 8.43
CA TYR A 12 0.58 1.22 7.12
C TYR A 12 1.69 2.25 6.86
N LEU A 13 1.63 3.44 7.48
CA LEU A 13 2.71 4.45 7.40
C LEU A 13 3.94 4.02 8.19
N LYS A 14 3.73 3.39 9.35
CA LYS A 14 4.82 2.91 10.21
C LYS A 14 5.56 1.76 9.54
N GLU A 15 4.80 0.88 8.89
CA GLU A 15 5.34 -0.28 8.22
C GLU A 15 5.95 0.09 6.87
N CYS A 16 5.48 1.16 6.21
CA CYS A 16 5.92 1.50 4.88
C CYS A 16 5.93 3.02 4.64
N LYS A 17 7.13 3.62 4.75
CA LYS A 17 7.34 5.08 4.62
C LYS A 17 6.95 5.68 3.27
N PHE A 18 6.79 4.84 2.26
CA PHE A 18 6.46 5.22 0.89
C PHE A 18 4.96 5.21 0.60
N ILE A 19 4.16 4.78 1.57
CA ILE A 19 2.71 4.78 1.44
C ILE A 19 2.17 5.99 2.19
N ARG A 20 1.15 6.63 1.63
CA ARG A 20 0.41 7.76 2.22
C ARG A 20 -1.08 7.51 2.11
N LYS A 21 -1.87 8.26 2.88
CA LYS A 21 -3.33 8.23 2.76
C LYS A 21 -3.74 8.66 1.34
N GLY A 22 -4.58 7.87 0.69
CA GLY A 22 -5.14 8.21 -0.62
C GLY A 22 -6.26 9.24 -0.53
N ARG A 23 -6.93 9.47 -1.67
CA ARG A 23 -8.09 10.37 -1.77
C ARG A 23 -9.29 9.84 -0.97
N HIS A 24 -9.44 8.51 -0.96
CA HIS A 24 -10.51 7.83 -0.23
C HIS A 24 -9.96 7.00 0.94
N VAL A 25 -10.83 6.72 1.91
CA VAL A 25 -10.47 5.87 3.07
C VAL A 25 -10.17 4.42 2.68
N GLU A 26 -10.54 4.01 1.47
CA GLU A 26 -10.28 2.68 0.90
C GLU A 26 -9.11 2.72 -0.11
N GLU A 27 -8.30 3.78 -0.09
CA GLU A 27 -7.16 3.96 -0.98
C GLU A 27 -5.91 4.45 -0.25
N VAL A 28 -4.76 4.10 -0.81
CA VAL A 28 -3.46 4.62 -0.41
C VAL A 28 -2.69 5.16 -1.62
N GLU A 29 -1.88 6.17 -1.40
CA GLU A 29 -0.94 6.67 -2.41
C GLU A 29 0.41 6.01 -2.19
N CYS A 30 0.98 5.43 -3.24
CA CYS A 30 2.37 5.00 -3.26
C CYS A 30 3.23 6.13 -3.84
N THR A 31 4.12 6.69 -3.02
CA THR A 31 4.98 7.80 -3.41
C THR A 31 6.14 7.38 -4.31
N VAL A 32 6.45 6.08 -4.40
CA VAL A 32 7.53 5.55 -5.26
C VAL A 32 7.12 5.60 -6.74
N CYS A 33 5.88 5.19 -7.04
CA CYS A 33 5.35 5.17 -8.40
C CYS A 33 4.29 6.25 -8.64
N ILE A 34 4.06 7.14 -7.66
CA ILE A 34 3.08 8.23 -7.69
C ILE A 34 1.71 7.72 -8.18
N SER A 35 1.27 6.59 -7.61
CA SER A 35 0.05 5.89 -8.01
C SER A 35 -0.86 5.63 -6.82
N PHE A 36 -2.17 5.57 -7.06
CA PHE A 36 -3.16 5.23 -6.04
C PHE A 36 -3.47 3.73 -6.08
N ILE A 37 -3.53 3.11 -4.91
CA ILE A 37 -3.79 1.67 -4.71
C ILE A 37 -5.10 1.57 -3.95
N SER A 38 -6.08 0.86 -4.53
CA SER A 38 -7.28 0.51 -3.80
C SER A 38 -6.97 -0.63 -2.83
N ILE A 39 -7.21 -0.38 -1.55
CA ILE A 39 -7.01 -1.34 -0.46
C ILE A 39 -8.34 -1.91 0.03
N ARG A 40 -9.42 -1.65 -0.70
CA ARG A 40 -10.81 -1.98 -0.31
C ARG A 40 -11.01 -3.45 0.03
N LEU A 41 -10.32 -4.35 -0.63
CA LEU A 41 -10.60 -5.80 -0.57
C LEU A 41 -9.49 -6.61 0.11
N GLY A 42 -8.23 -6.23 -0.05
CA GLY A 42 -7.07 -6.91 0.50
C GLY A 42 -6.30 -6.08 1.54
N GLY A 43 -6.59 -4.79 1.68
CA GLY A 43 -5.95 -3.95 2.70
C GLY A 43 -4.45 -3.89 2.49
N ARG A 44 -3.72 -4.47 3.45
CA ARG A 44 -2.26 -4.63 3.43
C ARG A 44 -1.77 -5.52 2.28
N ALA A 45 -2.54 -6.54 1.90
CA ALA A 45 -2.16 -7.48 0.87
C ALA A 45 -2.06 -6.80 -0.51
N ASP A 46 -3.01 -5.91 -0.83
CA ASP A 46 -2.99 -5.12 -2.07
C ASP A 46 -1.77 -4.19 -2.13
N ILE A 47 -1.41 -3.58 -0.99
CA ILE A 47 -0.20 -2.75 -0.89
C ILE A 47 1.04 -3.59 -1.13
N LYS A 48 1.14 -4.77 -0.50
CA LYS A 48 2.28 -5.67 -0.64
C LYS A 48 2.42 -6.19 -2.07
N ASP A 49 1.32 -6.59 -2.70
CA ASP A 49 1.28 -7.05 -4.09
C ASP A 49 1.71 -5.92 -5.05
N HIS A 50 1.16 -4.73 -4.88
CA HIS A 50 1.55 -3.56 -5.66
C HIS A 50 3.05 -3.27 -5.51
N LEU A 51 3.56 -3.29 -4.28
CA LEU A 51 4.98 -3.03 -4.02
C LEU A 51 5.85 -4.15 -4.61
N ALA A 52 5.47 -5.42 -4.48
CA ALA A 52 6.19 -6.51 -5.14
C ALA A 52 6.23 -6.28 -6.66
N TYR A 53 5.08 -6.08 -7.30
CA TYR A 53 5.00 -5.94 -8.74
C TYR A 53 5.70 -4.68 -9.30
N ARG A 54 5.52 -3.53 -8.65
CA ARG A 54 6.05 -2.24 -9.14
C ARG A 54 7.45 -1.94 -8.63
N VAL A 55 7.78 -2.35 -7.41
CA VAL A 55 9.08 -2.05 -6.80
C VAL A 55 10.13 -3.09 -7.19
N GLU A 56 9.79 -4.35 -7.46
CA GLU A 56 10.75 -5.28 -8.07
C GLU A 56 11.31 -4.73 -9.39
N LYS A 57 10.49 -4.00 -10.16
CA LYS A 57 10.94 -3.34 -11.39
C LYS A 57 11.63 -2.00 -11.17
N ALA A 58 11.32 -1.29 -10.08
CA ALA A 58 11.74 0.10 -9.92
C ALA A 58 12.97 0.26 -9.04
N TYR A 59 13.04 -0.35 -7.84
CA TYR A 59 14.08 0.03 -6.87
C TYR A 59 14.10 -0.89 -5.62
N LEU A 60 14.89 -1.96 -5.59
CA LEU A 60 15.13 -2.71 -4.34
C LEU A 60 16.61 -2.97 -4.07
N GLN A 61 17.22 -2.00 -3.37
CA GLN A 61 18.01 -2.29 -2.17
C GLN A 61 17.53 -1.53 -0.90
N HIS A 62 16.49 -0.67 -0.96
CA HIS A 62 16.21 0.25 0.15
C HIS A 62 14.75 0.37 0.64
N ILE A 63 13.79 -0.43 0.13
CA ILE A 63 12.43 -0.38 0.69
C ILE A 63 12.39 -1.18 1.99
N ASN A 64 12.61 -0.47 3.08
CA ASN A 64 12.51 -0.95 4.44
C ASN A 64 11.03 -0.99 4.85
N CYS A 65 10.21 -1.80 4.15
CA CYS A 65 8.83 -2.06 4.54
C CYS A 65 8.71 -3.38 5.30
N LYS A 66 8.50 -3.30 6.61
CA LYS A 66 8.33 -4.48 7.48
C LYS A 66 6.86 -4.90 7.44
N PHE A 67 6.51 -5.72 6.44
CA PHE A 67 5.22 -6.40 6.39
C PHE A 67 5.21 -7.69 7.18
#